data_AF-A0A661VIA6-F1
#
_entry.id   AF-A0A661VIA6-F1
#
_cell.length_a   1.000
_cell.length_b   1.000
_cell.length_c   1.000
_cell.angle_alpha   90.00
_cell.angle_beta   90.00
_cell.angle_gamma   90.00
#
_symmetry.space_group_name_H-M   'P 1'
#
loop_
_entity.id
_entity.type
_entity.pdbx_description
1 polymer ?
#
loop_
_entity_poly.entity_id
_entity_poly.type
_entity_poly.pdbx_seq_one_letter_code
_entity_poly.pdbx_strand_id
1 'polypeptide(L)'
;MNPFWGISFITSLIYCTLLALNLLHRPRERVHKSFTLFLLAALLWNLTTFFIRDNFSPGQTFLFAQITLIMAALTAALYYHFIHVFLNKAGGIELRCVYGLVAIFSFLVIQGQFIRSSQIVGGALSIEYEPTVYPLVLLLAGFTLRGIYLLIRQRNLSLDPIHRDRILYIIIGFACAAISYLLEVLPSLSRYPLVTFGSLGNALFIAHAILKYQLLDIRVVVRRGLVYTSLGIGLVGLYLGTLLGLLQFAHLQTTALTLLASALVALTVAALFYPLRKPIQERVEQL
;
A
#
# COMPACT_ATOMS: atom_id res chain seq x y z
N MET A 1 23.20 4.52 -5.23
CA MET A 1 21.88 3.99 -4.82
C MET A 1 21.14 5.09 -4.09
N ASN A 2 19.93 5.41 -4.51
CA ASN A 2 19.10 6.46 -3.91
C ASN A 2 18.73 6.04 -2.47
N PRO A 3 19.04 6.77 -1.38
CA PRO A 3 18.87 6.29 -0.01
C PRO A 3 17.42 5.98 0.39
N PHE A 4 16.43 6.38 -0.42
CA PHE A 4 15.02 6.25 -0.12
C PHE A 4 14.30 5.06 -0.79
N TRP A 5 15.05 4.21 -1.50
CA TRP A 5 14.52 3.01 -2.17
C TRP A 5 13.75 2.08 -1.22
N GLY A 6 14.32 1.82 -0.04
CA GLY A 6 13.76 0.89 0.95
C GLY A 6 12.37 1.31 1.43
N ILE A 7 12.12 2.62 1.57
CA ILE A 7 10.83 3.12 2.05
C ILE A 7 9.73 2.86 1.03
N SER A 8 9.98 3.11 -0.26
CA SER A 8 8.96 2.88 -1.31
C SER A 8 8.64 1.40 -1.48
N PHE A 9 9.65 0.54 -1.35
CA PHE A 9 9.48 -0.90 -1.35
C PHE A 9 8.65 -1.38 -0.14
N ILE A 10 9.00 -0.94 1.07
CA ILE A 10 8.27 -1.27 2.30
C ILE A 10 6.81 -0.80 2.21
N THR A 11 6.56 0.42 1.75
CA THR A 11 5.19 0.95 1.59
C THR A 11 4.38 0.10 0.63
N SER A 12 4.95 -0.27 -0.52
CA SER A 12 4.28 -1.15 -1.50
C SER A 12 3.97 -2.52 -0.92
N LEU A 13 4.89 -3.08 -0.13
CA LEU A 13 4.70 -4.37 0.55
C LEU A 13 3.58 -4.31 1.59
N ILE A 14 3.45 -3.21 2.33
CA ILE A 14 2.35 -2.98 3.28
C ILE A 14 1.02 -2.89 2.53
N TYR A 15 0.91 -2.10 1.46
CA TYR A 15 -0.32 -2.01 0.66
C TYR A 15 -0.70 -3.36 0.04
N CYS A 16 0.28 -4.14 -0.45
CA CYS A 16 0.08 -5.49 -0.95
C CYS A 16 -0.46 -6.42 0.14
N THR A 17 0.11 -6.35 1.35
CA THR A 17 -0.34 -7.14 2.50
C THR A 17 -1.77 -6.77 2.90
N LEU A 18 -2.10 -5.47 2.96
CA LEU A 18 -3.44 -4.99 3.25
C LEU A 18 -4.45 -5.44 2.18
N LEU A 19 -4.07 -5.40 0.91
CA LEU A 19 -4.90 -5.85 -0.20
C LEU A 19 -5.16 -7.36 -0.10
N ALA A 20 -4.12 -8.15 0.15
CA ALA A 20 -4.24 -9.60 0.33
C ALA A 20 -5.13 -9.95 1.53
N LEU A 21 -4.93 -9.30 2.69
CA LEU A 21 -5.76 -9.49 3.87
C LEU A 21 -7.24 -9.15 3.59
N ASN A 22 -7.49 -8.09 2.85
CA ASN A 22 -8.85 -7.68 2.50
C ASN A 22 -9.50 -8.64 1.49
N LEU A 23 -8.76 -9.17 0.52
CA LEU A 23 -9.27 -10.13 -0.47
C LEU A 23 -9.52 -11.53 0.12
N LEU A 24 -8.69 -11.96 1.07
CA LEU A 24 -8.84 -13.24 1.77
C LEU A 24 -10.05 -13.25 2.70
N HIS A 25 -10.52 -12.07 3.11
CA HIS A 25 -11.71 -11.92 3.93
C HIS A 25 -12.97 -11.93 3.05
N ARG A 26 -13.92 -12.84 3.32
CA ARG A 26 -15.17 -12.99 2.55
C ARG A 26 -16.43 -12.43 3.24
N PRO A 27 -16.60 -11.10 3.28
CA PRO A 27 -17.92 -10.49 3.30
C PRO A 27 -18.15 -9.65 2.03
N ARG A 28 -19.29 -9.86 1.39
CA ARG A 28 -19.69 -9.28 0.09
C ARG A 28 -20.19 -7.83 0.21
N GLU A 29 -19.74 -7.08 1.22
CA GLU A 29 -20.25 -5.73 1.48
C GLU A 29 -19.66 -4.68 0.54
N ARG A 30 -20.44 -3.63 0.26
CA ARG A 30 -20.02 -2.53 -0.63
C ARG A 30 -18.75 -1.85 -0.11
N VAL A 31 -18.57 -1.78 1.22
CA VAL A 31 -17.40 -1.18 1.88
C VAL A 31 -16.13 -1.92 1.48
N HIS A 32 -16.07 -3.25 1.60
CA HIS A 32 -14.90 -4.06 1.24
C HIS A 32 -14.50 -3.89 -0.24
N LYS A 33 -15.47 -3.83 -1.15
CA LYS A 33 -15.19 -3.61 -2.58
C LYS A 33 -14.57 -2.26 -2.84
N SER A 34 -15.15 -1.19 -2.29
CA SER A 34 -14.62 0.17 -2.44
C SER A 34 -13.22 0.30 -1.84
N PHE A 35 -12.98 -0.33 -0.69
CA PHE A 35 -11.69 -0.36 -0.03
C PHE A 35 -10.64 -1.17 -0.81
N THR A 36 -11.03 -2.29 -1.43
CA THR A 36 -10.15 -3.09 -2.31
C THR A 36 -9.65 -2.27 -3.49
N LEU A 37 -10.56 -1.55 -4.15
CA LEU A 37 -10.20 -0.70 -5.29
C LEU A 37 -9.24 0.41 -4.87
N PHE A 38 -9.50 1.06 -3.73
CA PHE A 38 -8.60 2.05 -3.14
C PHE A 38 -7.20 1.46 -2.89
N LEU A 39 -7.11 0.30 -2.22
CA LEU A 39 -5.83 -0.35 -1.94
C LEU A 39 -5.08 -0.76 -3.22
N LEU A 40 -5.79 -1.22 -4.25
CA LEU A 40 -5.21 -1.57 -5.53
C LEU A 40 -4.61 -0.35 -6.23
N ALA A 41 -5.35 0.77 -6.29
CA ALA A 41 -4.85 2.01 -6.89
C ALA A 41 -3.65 2.57 -6.11
N ALA A 42 -3.70 2.56 -4.78
CA ALA A 42 -2.60 2.98 -3.92
C ALA A 42 -1.36 2.10 -4.11
N LEU A 43 -1.53 0.78 -4.24
CA LEU A 43 -0.44 -0.15 -4.52
C LEU A 43 0.21 0.14 -5.88
N LEU A 44 -0.59 0.30 -6.93
CA LEU A 44 -0.08 0.62 -8.27
C LEU A 44 0.69 1.93 -8.29
N TRP A 45 0.18 2.96 -7.60
CA TRP A 45 0.86 4.24 -7.46
C TRP A 45 2.22 4.12 -6.76
N ASN A 46 2.27 3.40 -5.63
CA ASN A 46 3.52 3.23 -4.89
C ASN A 46 4.53 2.38 -5.67
N LEU A 47 4.07 1.36 -6.40
CA LEU A 47 4.91 0.55 -7.28
C LEU A 47 5.52 1.38 -8.41
N THR A 48 4.71 2.19 -9.12
CA THR A 48 5.22 3.01 -10.22
C THR A 48 6.20 4.07 -9.72
N THR A 49 5.94 4.65 -8.53
CA THR A 49 6.87 5.57 -7.87
C THR A 49 8.21 4.89 -7.54
N PHE A 50 8.18 3.63 -7.09
CA PHE A 50 9.38 2.83 -6.83
C PHE A 50 10.18 2.59 -8.12
N PHE A 51 9.54 2.15 -9.21
CA PHE A 51 10.19 1.90 -10.50
C PHE A 51 10.91 3.16 -11.04
N ILE A 52 10.29 4.32 -10.89
CA ILE A 52 10.85 5.60 -11.32
C ILE A 52 12.06 5.98 -10.47
N ARG A 53 11.94 5.91 -9.14
CA ARG A 53 12.97 6.42 -8.20
C ARG A 53 14.24 5.57 -8.18
N ASP A 54 14.14 4.29 -8.50
CA ASP A 54 15.29 3.37 -8.56
C ASP A 54 15.85 3.19 -9.99
N ASN A 55 15.32 3.94 -10.95
CA ASN A 55 15.78 3.95 -12.35
C ASN A 55 15.84 2.55 -12.99
N PHE A 56 14.93 1.65 -12.58
CA PHE A 56 14.85 0.25 -13.07
C PHE A 56 14.63 0.17 -14.59
N SER A 57 14.08 1.22 -15.20
CA SER A 57 13.79 1.26 -16.65
C SER A 57 14.01 2.68 -17.21
N PRO A 58 15.28 3.07 -17.46
CA PRO A 58 15.64 4.44 -17.84
C PRO A 58 14.94 4.95 -19.11
N GLY A 59 14.56 4.05 -20.02
CA GLY A 59 13.84 4.38 -21.27
C GLY A 59 12.33 4.57 -21.12
N GLN A 60 11.73 4.27 -19.95
CA GLN A 60 10.28 4.32 -19.73
C GLN A 60 9.86 5.28 -18.61
N THR A 61 10.79 6.10 -18.09
CA THR A 61 10.56 7.03 -16.97
C THR A 61 9.35 7.94 -17.19
N PHE A 62 9.18 8.43 -18.42
CA PHE A 62 8.05 9.30 -18.78
C PHE A 62 6.70 8.57 -18.68
N LEU A 63 6.61 7.34 -19.20
CA LEU A 63 5.41 6.51 -19.12
C LEU A 63 5.07 6.19 -17.66
N PHE A 64 6.06 5.81 -16.85
CA PHE A 64 5.81 5.56 -15.43
C PHE A 64 5.38 6.82 -14.68
N ALA A 65 5.92 8.00 -15.04
CA ALA A 65 5.48 9.27 -14.45
C ALA A 65 4.02 9.58 -14.78
N GLN A 66 3.58 9.34 -16.03
CA GLN A 66 2.17 9.46 -16.42
C GLN A 66 1.27 8.50 -15.60
N ILE A 67 1.65 7.22 -15.49
CA ILE A 67 0.91 6.24 -14.70
C ILE A 67 0.86 6.66 -13.23
N THR A 68 1.96 7.17 -12.68
CA THR A 68 2.06 7.62 -11.29
C THR A 68 1.06 8.75 -11.01
N LEU A 69 0.99 9.76 -11.89
CA LEU A 69 0.02 10.85 -11.76
C LEU A 69 -1.43 10.34 -11.83
N ILE A 70 -1.73 9.49 -12.80
CA ILE A 70 -3.08 8.91 -12.98
C ILE A 70 -3.49 8.09 -11.75
N MET A 71 -2.60 7.21 -11.26
CA MET A 71 -2.87 6.37 -10.10
C MET A 71 -2.96 7.18 -8.81
N ALA A 72 -2.21 8.29 -8.68
CA ALA A 72 -2.37 9.23 -7.57
C ALA A 72 -3.77 9.86 -7.53
N ALA A 73 -4.22 10.40 -8.66
CA ALA A 73 -5.54 11.02 -8.77
C ALA A 73 -6.67 9.98 -8.55
N LEU A 74 -6.52 8.79 -9.13
CA LEU A 74 -7.45 7.69 -8.96
C LEU A 74 -7.50 7.21 -7.50
N THR A 75 -6.37 7.16 -6.80
CA THR A 75 -6.30 6.81 -5.38
C THR A 75 -7.08 7.80 -4.54
N ALA A 76 -6.92 9.11 -4.77
CA ALA A 76 -7.68 10.14 -4.07
C ALA A 76 -9.20 10.02 -4.30
N ALA A 77 -9.61 9.78 -5.54
CA ALA A 77 -11.02 9.57 -5.90
C ALA A 77 -11.62 8.30 -5.26
N LEU A 78 -10.88 7.19 -5.28
CA LEU A 78 -11.32 5.94 -4.68
C LEU A 78 -11.36 6.01 -3.15
N TYR A 79 -10.46 6.78 -2.52
CA TYR A 79 -10.54 7.08 -1.10
C TYR A 79 -11.83 7.88 -0.80
N TYR A 80 -12.13 8.92 -1.59
CA TYR A 80 -13.37 9.69 -1.44
C TYR A 80 -14.63 8.84 -1.61
N HIS A 81 -14.63 7.91 -2.57
CA HIS A 81 -15.69 6.91 -2.74
C HIS A 81 -15.78 5.97 -1.53
N PHE A 82 -14.67 5.45 -1.04
CA PHE A 82 -14.64 4.63 0.16
C PHE A 82 -15.27 5.36 1.35
N ILE A 83 -14.98 6.66 1.55
CA ILE A 83 -15.61 7.47 2.61
C ILE A 83 -17.14 7.54 2.45
N HIS A 84 -17.65 7.72 1.23
CA HIS A 84 -19.09 7.73 0.99
C HIS A 84 -19.74 6.41 1.37
N VAL A 85 -19.13 5.30 0.95
CA VAL A 85 -19.65 3.95 1.24
C VAL A 85 -19.52 3.62 2.72
N PHE A 86 -18.41 3.97 3.36
CA PHE A 86 -18.17 3.78 4.79
C PHE A 86 -19.16 4.57 5.66
N LEU A 87 -19.52 5.78 5.24
CA LEU A 87 -20.53 6.62 5.92
C LEU A 87 -21.97 6.31 5.49
N ASN A 88 -22.18 5.28 4.66
CA ASN A 88 -23.47 4.91 4.08
C ASN A 88 -24.21 6.07 3.39
N LYS A 89 -23.45 6.95 2.70
CA LYS A 89 -23.97 8.08 1.94
C LYS A 89 -24.10 7.73 0.47
N ALA A 90 -25.19 8.19 -0.16
CA ALA A 90 -25.39 8.02 -1.59
C ALA A 90 -24.33 8.83 -2.38
N GLY A 91 -23.59 8.16 -3.26
CA GLY A 91 -22.54 8.76 -4.09
C GLY A 91 -23.06 9.56 -5.29
N GLY A 92 -24.02 10.46 -5.08
CA GLY A 92 -24.84 11.11 -6.12
C GLY A 92 -24.08 11.87 -7.23
N ILE A 93 -24.21 13.20 -7.27
CA ILE A 93 -23.54 14.01 -8.31
C ILE A 93 -22.05 14.20 -8.00
N GLU A 94 -21.70 14.35 -6.72
CA GLU A 94 -20.32 14.61 -6.28
C GLU A 94 -19.35 13.52 -6.75
N LEU A 95 -19.72 12.25 -6.60
CA LEU A 95 -18.88 11.12 -7.00
C LEU A 95 -18.69 11.07 -8.52
N ARG A 96 -19.75 11.35 -9.29
CA ARG A 96 -19.68 11.43 -10.75
C ARG A 96 -18.77 12.58 -11.20
N CYS A 97 -18.82 13.73 -10.53
CA CYS A 97 -17.91 14.84 -10.79
C CYS A 97 -16.44 14.46 -10.51
N VAL A 98 -16.17 13.78 -9.38
CA VAL A 98 -14.82 13.32 -9.04
C VAL A 98 -14.27 12.36 -10.10
N TYR A 99 -15.05 11.35 -10.50
CA TYR A 99 -14.62 10.40 -11.53
C TYR A 99 -14.48 11.05 -12.91
N GLY A 100 -15.37 11.97 -13.28
CA GLY A 100 -15.26 12.75 -14.51
C GLY A 100 -13.99 13.61 -14.52
N LEU A 101 -13.66 14.24 -13.39
CA LEU A 101 -12.46 15.02 -13.23
C LEU A 101 -11.18 14.17 -13.32
N VAL A 102 -11.16 12.99 -12.69
CA VAL A 102 -10.05 12.03 -12.85
C VAL A 102 -9.92 11.56 -14.30
N ALA A 103 -11.02 11.34 -15.02
CA ALA A 103 -10.98 10.94 -16.43
C ALA A 103 -10.38 12.05 -17.31
N ILE A 104 -10.82 13.30 -17.12
CA ILE A 104 -10.26 14.49 -17.82
C ILE A 104 -8.77 14.64 -17.48
N PHE A 105 -8.41 14.57 -16.19
CA PHE A 105 -7.03 14.62 -15.75
C PHE A 105 -6.19 13.54 -16.41
N SER A 106 -6.69 12.29 -16.42
CA SER A 106 -5.97 11.17 -17.02
C SER A 106 -5.76 11.35 -18.52
N PHE A 107 -6.78 11.85 -19.24
CA PHE A 107 -6.65 12.17 -20.65
C PHE A 107 -5.56 13.22 -20.90
N LEU A 108 -5.56 14.31 -20.14
CA LEU A 108 -4.56 15.39 -20.27
C LEU A 108 -3.15 14.93 -19.90
N VAL A 109 -3.00 14.05 -18.90
CA VAL A 109 -1.71 13.42 -18.55
C VAL A 109 -1.17 12.58 -19.70
N ILE A 110 -2.02 11.78 -20.36
CA ILE A 110 -1.63 10.93 -21.49
C ILE A 110 -1.15 11.78 -22.68
N GLN A 111 -1.77 12.95 -22.90
CA GLN A 111 -1.34 13.92 -23.92
C GLN A 111 0.00 14.62 -23.60
N GLY A 112 0.64 14.30 -22.46
CA GLY A 112 1.94 14.84 -22.08
C GLY A 112 1.93 16.30 -21.61
N GLN A 113 0.75 16.86 -21.33
CA GLN A 113 0.57 18.30 -21.04
C GLN A 113 1.10 18.76 -19.67
N PHE A 114 1.48 17.82 -18.78
CA PHE A 114 1.79 18.11 -17.38
C PHE A 114 3.23 17.83 -16.95
N ILE A 115 4.03 17.16 -17.78
CA ILE A 115 5.40 16.77 -17.43
C ILE A 115 6.35 17.60 -18.29
N ARG A 116 7.02 18.58 -17.67
CA ARG A 116 7.94 19.49 -18.36
C ARG A 116 9.34 18.90 -18.48
N SER A 117 9.84 18.33 -17.39
CA SER A 117 11.12 17.62 -17.36
C SER A 117 11.12 16.56 -16.24
N SER A 118 11.78 15.44 -16.48
CA SER A 118 12.11 14.46 -15.43
C SER A 118 13.61 14.29 -15.41
N GLN A 119 14.29 15.03 -14.54
CA GLN A 119 15.75 14.93 -14.38
C GLN A 119 16.08 14.26 -13.05
N ILE A 120 17.15 13.47 -13.03
CA ILE A 120 17.70 12.91 -11.79
C ILE A 120 18.77 13.88 -11.29
N VAL A 121 18.38 14.81 -10.42
CA VAL A 121 19.31 15.80 -9.86
C VAL A 121 19.90 15.29 -8.55
N GLY A 122 21.16 14.85 -8.60
CA GLY A 122 21.90 14.38 -7.42
C GLY A 122 21.38 13.05 -6.83
N GLY A 123 20.97 12.11 -7.68
CA GLY A 123 20.46 10.80 -7.26
C GLY A 123 19.01 10.79 -6.77
N ALA A 124 18.33 11.94 -6.81
CA ALA A 124 16.91 12.10 -6.52
C ALA A 124 16.17 12.48 -7.81
N LEU A 125 15.04 11.83 -8.05
CA LEU A 125 14.16 12.14 -9.17
C LEU A 125 13.43 13.47 -8.87
N SER A 126 13.70 14.51 -9.67
CA SER A 126 12.93 15.76 -9.66
C SER A 126 12.04 15.78 -10.91
N ILE A 127 10.73 15.63 -10.69
CA ILE A 127 9.73 15.85 -11.74
C ILE A 127 9.33 17.32 -11.67
N GLU A 128 9.56 18.05 -12.75
CA GLU A 128 9.04 19.40 -12.91
C GLU A 128 7.69 19.31 -13.62
N TYR A 129 6.65 19.70 -12.88
CA TYR A 129 5.29 19.75 -13.42
C TYR A 129 5.05 21.08 -14.14
N GLU A 130 4.30 21.03 -15.24
CA GLU A 130 3.76 22.25 -15.88
C GLU A 130 2.77 22.95 -14.94
N PRO A 131 2.73 24.30 -14.89
CA PRO A 131 1.80 25.02 -14.02
C PRO A 131 0.33 24.74 -14.29
N THR A 132 0.00 24.22 -15.47
CA THR A 132 -1.33 23.75 -15.85
C THR A 132 -1.84 22.62 -14.95
N VAL A 133 -0.96 21.90 -14.23
CA VAL A 133 -1.36 20.83 -13.31
C VAL A 133 -1.99 21.36 -12.02
N TYR A 134 -1.58 22.55 -11.55
CA TYR A 134 -1.94 23.05 -10.22
C TYR A 134 -3.45 23.25 -10.02
N PRO A 135 -4.22 23.85 -10.96
CA PRO A 135 -5.67 24.01 -10.80
C PRO A 135 -6.38 22.67 -10.60
N LEU A 136 -5.94 21.64 -11.31
CA LEU A 136 -6.57 20.32 -11.29
C LEU A 136 -6.22 19.53 -10.02
N VAL A 137 -4.98 19.67 -9.56
CA VAL A 137 -4.54 19.20 -8.23
C VAL A 137 -5.32 19.88 -7.11
N LEU A 138 -5.53 21.20 -7.19
CA LEU A 138 -6.31 21.95 -6.20
C LEU A 138 -7.78 21.51 -6.16
N LEU A 139 -8.38 21.23 -7.31
CA LEU A 139 -9.75 20.69 -7.37
C LEU A 139 -9.85 19.30 -6.72
N LEU A 140 -8.90 18.40 -7.01
CA LEU A 140 -8.81 17.09 -6.36
C LEU A 140 -8.61 17.24 -4.84
N ALA A 141 -7.74 18.17 -4.42
CA ALA A 141 -7.53 18.49 -3.01
C ALA A 141 -8.80 19.03 -2.34
N GLY A 142 -9.65 19.77 -3.05
CA GLY A 142 -10.95 20.20 -2.54
C GLY A 142 -11.86 19.02 -2.17
N PHE A 143 -11.88 17.97 -3.00
CA PHE A 143 -12.64 16.75 -2.70
C PHE A 143 -12.03 15.94 -1.55
N THR A 144 -10.69 15.87 -1.44
CA THR A 144 -10.06 15.19 -0.30
C THR A 144 -10.35 15.92 1.01
N LEU A 145 -10.26 17.26 1.03
CA LEU A 145 -10.64 18.10 2.18
C LEU A 145 -12.12 17.92 2.55
N ARG A 146 -13.01 17.84 1.56
CA ARG A 146 -14.42 17.53 1.81
C ARG A 146 -14.59 16.14 2.43
N GLY A 147 -13.85 15.14 1.95
CA GLY A 147 -13.83 13.80 2.55
C GLY A 147 -13.40 13.81 4.02
N ILE A 148 -12.31 14.53 4.33
CA ILE A 148 -11.83 14.73 5.71
C ILE A 148 -12.90 15.42 6.56
N TYR A 149 -13.53 16.48 6.05
CA TYR A 149 -14.63 17.16 6.74
C TYR A 149 -15.80 16.22 7.04
N LEU A 150 -16.20 15.37 6.10
CA LEU A 150 -17.27 14.39 6.31
C LEU A 150 -16.93 13.39 7.43
N LEU A 151 -15.68 12.93 7.49
CA LEU A 151 -15.20 12.05 8.55
C LEU A 151 -15.16 12.76 9.91
N ILE A 152 -14.66 14.00 9.98
CA ILE A 152 -14.63 14.80 11.21
C ILE A 152 -16.06 15.04 11.72
N ARG A 153 -16.98 15.39 10.83
CA ARG A 153 -18.39 15.57 11.18
C ARG A 153 -18.99 14.26 11.73
N GLN A 154 -18.77 13.12 11.07
CA GLN A 154 -19.25 11.83 11.56
C GLN A 154 -18.66 11.48 12.94
N ARG A 155 -17.35 11.70 13.14
CA ARG A 155 -16.67 11.47 14.42
C ARG A 155 -17.28 12.28 15.55
N ASN A 156 -17.70 13.52 15.27
CA ASN A 156 -18.31 14.40 16.27
C ASN A 156 -19.77 14.02 16.59
N LEU A 157 -20.48 13.40 15.63
CA LEU A 157 -21.85 12.91 15.83
C LEU A 157 -21.93 11.52 16.47
N SER A 158 -20.84 10.76 16.44
CA SER A 158 -20.81 9.39 16.94
C SER A 158 -20.72 9.36 18.46
N LEU A 159 -21.65 8.67 19.12
CA LEU A 159 -21.66 8.49 20.58
C LEU A 159 -20.79 7.32 21.05
N ASP A 160 -20.59 6.31 20.20
CA ASP A 160 -19.76 5.13 20.50
C ASP A 160 -18.25 5.47 20.44
N PRO A 161 -17.51 5.33 21.55
CA PRO A 161 -16.07 5.59 21.60
C PRO A 161 -15.27 4.76 20.58
N ILE A 162 -15.66 3.51 20.32
CA ILE A 162 -14.93 2.60 19.42
C ILE A 162 -15.07 3.08 17.97
N HIS A 163 -16.27 3.50 17.57
CA HIS A 163 -16.51 4.07 16.24
C HIS A 163 -15.79 5.42 16.05
N ARG A 164 -15.68 6.26 17.10
CA ARG A 164 -14.95 7.54 17.03
C ARG A 164 -13.46 7.34 16.81
N ASP A 165 -12.84 6.44 17.54
CA ASP A 165 -11.42 6.12 17.40
C ASP A 165 -11.15 5.56 16.00
N ARG A 166 -11.97 4.62 15.53
CA ARG A 166 -11.89 4.07 14.18
C ARG A 166 -11.88 5.16 13.10
N ILE A 167 -12.80 6.13 13.19
CA ILE A 167 -12.84 7.26 12.24
C ILE A 167 -11.61 8.15 12.37
N LEU A 168 -11.12 8.38 13.60
CA LEU A 168 -9.93 9.20 13.85
C LEU A 168 -8.70 8.65 13.12
N TYR A 169 -8.47 7.35 13.15
CA TYR A 169 -7.34 6.73 12.44
C TYR A 169 -7.45 6.89 10.91
N ILE A 170 -8.67 6.79 10.35
CA ILE A 170 -8.90 7.06 8.91
C ILE A 170 -8.61 8.54 8.59
N ILE A 171 -9.05 9.47 9.45
CA ILE A 171 -8.78 10.91 9.29
C ILE A 171 -7.27 11.17 9.27
N ILE A 172 -6.54 10.63 10.27
CA ILE A 172 -5.09 10.86 10.38
C ILE A 172 -4.38 10.27 9.16
N GLY A 173 -4.71 9.03 8.76
CA GLY A 173 -4.12 8.42 7.58
C GLY A 173 -4.38 9.22 6.31
N PHE A 174 -5.63 9.65 6.09
CA PHE A 174 -5.99 10.40 4.90
C PHE A 174 -5.35 11.81 4.89
N ALA A 175 -5.27 12.47 6.04
CA ALA A 175 -4.58 13.75 6.19
C ALA A 175 -3.08 13.63 5.90
N CYS A 176 -2.41 12.58 6.40
CA CYS A 176 -1.01 12.30 6.08
C CYS A 176 -0.80 12.14 4.56
N ALA A 177 -1.65 11.35 3.89
CA ALA A 177 -1.57 11.18 2.44
C ALA A 177 -1.84 12.49 1.68
N ALA A 178 -2.86 13.24 2.07
CA ALA A 178 -3.25 14.49 1.41
C ALA A 178 -2.18 15.58 1.53
N ILE A 179 -1.62 15.77 2.73
CA ILE A 179 -0.53 16.73 2.97
C ILE A 179 0.69 16.36 2.13
N SER A 180 1.13 15.10 2.19
CA SER A 180 2.28 14.64 1.42
C SER A 180 2.11 14.77 -0.08
N TYR A 181 0.90 14.56 -0.61
CA TYR A 181 0.60 14.78 -2.03
C TYR A 181 0.71 16.26 -2.41
N LEU A 182 0.20 17.17 -1.58
CA LEU A 182 0.33 18.62 -1.82
C LEU A 182 1.79 19.08 -1.80
N LEU A 183 2.60 18.53 -0.89
CA LEU A 183 4.02 18.85 -0.80
C LEU A 183 4.83 18.32 -1.99
N GLU A 184 4.46 17.17 -2.56
CA GLU A 184 5.15 16.57 -3.72
C GLU A 184 5.03 17.44 -4.98
N VAL A 185 3.91 18.15 -5.12
CA VAL A 185 3.64 19.01 -6.28
C VAL A 185 4.41 20.34 -6.21
N LEU A 186 4.95 20.70 -5.04
CA LEU A 186 5.78 21.90 -4.87
C LEU A 186 7.21 21.66 -5.41
N PRO A 187 7.73 22.51 -6.33
CA PRO A 187 9.03 22.31 -6.97
C PRO A 187 10.22 22.22 -6.00
N SER A 188 10.15 22.91 -4.87
CA SER A 188 11.22 22.92 -3.85
C SER A 188 11.27 21.65 -3.00
N LEU A 189 10.17 20.89 -2.93
CA LEU A 189 10.00 19.75 -2.03
C LEU A 189 9.90 18.41 -2.76
N SER A 190 9.65 18.41 -4.07
CA SER A 190 9.57 17.20 -4.91
C SER A 190 10.84 16.35 -4.90
N ARG A 191 12.00 16.93 -4.53
CA ARG A 191 13.27 16.22 -4.38
C ARG A 191 13.23 15.17 -3.25
N TYR A 192 12.43 15.40 -2.22
CA TYR A 192 12.30 14.50 -1.07
C TYR A 192 11.11 13.55 -1.31
N PRO A 193 11.18 12.27 -0.90
CA PRO A 193 10.10 11.30 -1.08
C PRO A 193 8.95 11.51 -0.08
N LEU A 194 8.46 12.75 0.06
CA LEU A 194 7.43 13.13 1.03
C LEU A 194 6.13 12.38 0.77
N VAL A 195 5.79 12.17 -0.51
CA VAL A 195 4.64 11.35 -0.93
C VAL A 195 4.73 9.91 -0.41
N THR A 196 5.92 9.32 -0.43
CA THR A 196 6.14 7.95 0.04
C THR A 196 6.00 7.87 1.56
N PHE A 197 6.52 8.87 2.29
CA PHE A 197 6.34 8.94 3.74
C PHE A 197 4.88 9.12 4.16
N GLY A 198 4.13 9.99 3.47
CA GLY A 198 2.70 10.17 3.74
C GLY A 198 1.89 8.92 3.41
N SER A 199 2.23 8.25 2.31
CA SER A 199 1.60 6.99 1.90
C SER A 199 1.88 5.86 2.89
N LEU A 200 3.09 5.81 3.46
CA LEU A 200 3.46 4.88 4.53
C LEU A 200 2.65 5.17 5.80
N GLY A 201 2.59 6.43 6.22
CA GLY A 201 1.78 6.85 7.37
C GLY A 201 0.32 6.46 7.20
N ASN A 202 -0.26 6.75 6.04
CA ASN A 202 -1.63 6.34 5.70
C ASN A 202 -1.82 4.83 5.79
N ALA A 203 -0.91 4.05 5.20
CA ALA A 203 -0.98 2.59 5.25
C ALA A 203 -0.93 2.05 6.68
N LEU A 204 -0.05 2.59 7.53
CA LEU A 204 0.08 2.18 8.94
C LEU A 204 -1.16 2.54 9.76
N PHE A 205 -1.71 3.74 9.60
CA PHE A 205 -2.92 4.15 10.32
C PHE A 205 -4.16 3.38 9.88
N ILE A 206 -4.30 3.13 8.58
CA ILE A 206 -5.36 2.26 8.04
C ILE A 206 -5.19 0.83 8.55
N ALA A 207 -3.97 0.28 8.50
CA ALA A 207 -3.67 -1.05 9.04
C ALA A 207 -4.07 -1.13 10.52
N HIS A 208 -3.69 -0.13 11.32
CA HIS A 208 -4.04 -0.07 12.73
C HIS A 208 -5.56 0.00 12.95
N ALA A 209 -6.27 0.82 12.16
CA ALA A 209 -7.73 0.92 12.21
C ALA A 209 -8.41 -0.43 11.91
N ILE A 210 -7.90 -1.15 10.92
CA ILE A 210 -8.41 -2.47 10.54
C ILE A 210 -8.15 -3.51 11.64
N LEU A 211 -6.92 -3.57 12.14
CA LEU A 211 -6.47 -4.58 13.10
C LEU A 211 -7.11 -4.40 14.48
N LYS A 212 -7.13 -3.17 14.99
CA LYS A 212 -7.57 -2.87 16.36
C LYS A 212 -9.08 -2.62 16.45
N TYR A 213 -9.66 -1.90 15.48
CA TYR A 213 -11.05 -1.45 15.54
C TYR A 213 -12.00 -2.21 14.60
N GLN A 214 -11.56 -3.36 14.08
CA GLN A 214 -12.36 -4.25 13.24
C GLN A 214 -13.08 -3.49 12.11
N LEU A 215 -12.36 -2.61 11.41
CA LEU A 215 -12.92 -1.82 10.29
C LEU A 215 -13.70 -2.71 9.29
N LEU A 216 -13.30 -3.98 9.16
CA LEU A 216 -13.75 -4.94 8.15
C LEU A 216 -14.03 -6.35 8.70
N ASP A 217 -14.16 -6.52 10.02
CA ASP A 217 -14.30 -7.80 10.75
C ASP A 217 -13.26 -8.90 10.41
N ILE A 218 -12.02 -8.50 10.11
CA ILE A 218 -10.99 -9.41 9.59
C ILE A 218 -10.18 -10.18 10.65
N ARG A 219 -10.59 -10.17 11.93
CA ARG A 219 -9.75 -10.67 13.04
C ARG A 219 -9.29 -12.12 12.83
N VAL A 220 -10.18 -12.99 12.34
CA VAL A 220 -9.88 -14.40 12.07
C VAL A 220 -8.85 -14.55 10.94
N VAL A 221 -8.99 -13.78 9.86
CA VAL A 221 -8.10 -13.82 8.69
C VAL A 221 -6.71 -13.31 9.07
N VAL A 222 -6.63 -12.23 9.85
CA VAL A 222 -5.36 -11.69 10.34
C VAL A 222 -4.66 -12.67 11.26
N ARG A 223 -5.38 -13.27 12.22
CA ARG A 223 -4.80 -14.24 13.15
C ARG A 223 -4.27 -15.46 12.41
N ARG A 224 -5.04 -16.00 11.47
CA ARG A 224 -4.62 -17.10 10.59
C ARG A 224 -3.40 -16.69 9.77
N GLY A 225 -3.46 -15.52 9.14
CA GLY A 225 -2.38 -14.95 8.34
C GLY A 225 -1.07 -14.87 9.13
N LEU A 226 -1.08 -14.22 10.30
CA LEU A 226 0.09 -14.08 11.18
C LEU A 226 0.65 -15.42 11.66
N VAL A 227 -0.20 -16.40 11.96
CA VAL A 227 0.27 -17.74 12.32
C VAL A 227 0.94 -18.40 11.12
N TYR A 228 0.34 -18.37 9.93
CA TYR A 228 0.93 -18.99 8.74
C TYR A 228 2.20 -18.28 8.25
N THR A 229 2.28 -16.94 8.29
CA THR A 229 3.51 -16.22 7.94
C THR A 229 4.60 -16.39 8.98
N SER A 230 4.29 -16.39 10.29
CA SER A 230 5.31 -16.62 11.32
C SER A 230 5.86 -18.04 11.25
N LEU A 231 5.01 -19.04 11.01
CA LEU A 231 5.45 -20.41 10.71
C LEU A 231 6.32 -20.44 9.44
N GLY A 232 5.86 -19.84 8.34
CA GLY A 232 6.62 -19.81 7.09
C GLY A 232 8.00 -19.16 7.23
N ILE A 233 8.09 -18.00 7.89
CA ILE A 233 9.35 -17.31 8.18
C ILE A 233 10.24 -18.17 9.07
N GLY A 234 9.67 -18.80 10.11
CA GLY A 234 10.41 -19.72 10.97
C GLY A 234 10.98 -20.92 10.20
N LEU A 235 10.21 -21.48 9.26
CA LEU A 235 10.68 -22.57 8.41
C LEU A 235 11.76 -22.15 7.44
N VAL A 236 11.57 -21.03 6.73
CA VAL A 236 12.58 -20.51 5.80
C VAL A 236 13.84 -20.13 6.57
N GLY A 237 13.71 -19.51 7.75
CA GLY A 237 14.82 -19.19 8.63
C GLY A 237 15.56 -20.43 9.14
N LEU A 238 14.84 -21.48 9.52
CA LEU A 238 15.44 -22.76 9.92
C LEU A 238 16.15 -23.44 8.75
N TYR A 239 15.53 -23.47 7.56
CA TYR A 239 16.11 -24.02 6.35
C TYR A 239 17.39 -23.28 5.95
N LEU A 240 17.34 -21.94 5.88
CA LEU A 240 18.50 -21.12 5.55
C LEU A 240 19.57 -21.19 6.64
N GLY A 241 19.19 -21.20 7.92
CA GLY A 241 20.13 -21.28 9.04
C GLY A 241 20.88 -22.62 9.07
N THR A 242 20.17 -23.73 8.84
CA THR A 242 20.80 -25.06 8.74
C THR A 242 21.67 -25.17 7.49
N LEU A 243 21.23 -24.64 6.35
CA LEU A 243 22.00 -24.60 5.11
C LEU A 243 23.31 -23.79 5.27
N LEU A 244 23.22 -22.56 5.81
CA LEU A 244 24.37 -21.69 6.04
C LEU A 244 25.31 -22.27 7.10
N GLY A 245 24.77 -22.85 8.18
CA GLY A 245 25.55 -23.53 9.19
C GLY A 245 26.37 -24.69 8.60
N LEU A 246 25.74 -25.55 7.80
CA LEU A 246 26.44 -26.65 7.13
C LEU A 246 27.51 -26.16 6.14
N LEU A 247 27.22 -25.12 5.35
CA LEU A 247 28.19 -24.53 4.43
C LEU A 247 29.41 -23.94 5.17
N GLN A 248 29.18 -23.27 6.30
CA GLN A 248 30.25 -22.66 7.10
C GLN A 248 31.09 -23.72 7.81
N PHE A 249 30.47 -24.73 8.44
CA PHE A 249 31.17 -25.82 9.13
C PHE A 249 31.98 -26.71 8.18
N ALA A 250 31.52 -26.89 6.93
CA ALA A 250 32.16 -27.81 6.00
C ALA A 250 33.18 -27.14 5.04
N HIS A 251 33.28 -25.80 5.04
CA HIS A 251 34.15 -25.05 4.10
C HIS A 251 33.98 -25.47 2.61
N LEU A 252 32.77 -25.89 2.23
CA LEU A 252 32.49 -26.49 0.92
C LEU A 252 32.19 -25.41 -0.13
N GLN A 253 32.90 -25.44 -1.26
CA GLN A 253 32.47 -24.76 -2.50
C GLN A 253 31.27 -25.50 -3.10
N THR A 254 30.39 -24.78 -3.80
CA THR A 254 29.15 -25.29 -4.42
C THR A 254 29.43 -26.47 -5.35
N THR A 255 29.26 -27.68 -4.84
CA THR A 255 29.54 -28.97 -5.51
C THR A 255 28.29 -29.85 -5.41
N ALA A 256 28.17 -30.94 -6.18
CA ALA A 256 27.01 -31.85 -6.12
C ALA A 256 26.63 -32.33 -4.70
N LEU A 257 27.62 -32.42 -3.80
CA LEU A 257 27.44 -32.76 -2.38
C LEU A 257 26.67 -31.68 -1.58
N THR A 258 26.84 -30.39 -1.90
CA THR A 258 26.07 -29.31 -1.25
C THR A 258 24.61 -29.29 -1.71
N LEU A 259 24.33 -29.76 -2.93
CA LEU A 259 22.96 -29.94 -3.44
C LEU A 259 22.25 -31.12 -2.79
N LEU A 260 22.96 -32.22 -2.53
CA LEU A 260 22.41 -33.35 -1.77
C LEU A 260 22.13 -32.98 -0.31
N ALA A 261 23.04 -32.23 0.31
CA ALA A 261 22.84 -31.73 1.67
C ALA A 261 21.64 -30.77 1.77
N SER A 262 21.48 -29.84 0.81
CA SER A 262 20.32 -28.95 0.78
C SER A 262 18.99 -29.69 0.54
N ALA A 263 19.00 -30.75 -0.28
CA ALA A 263 17.83 -31.61 -0.49
C ALA A 263 17.44 -32.38 0.79
N LEU A 264 18.41 -32.89 1.55
CA LEU A 264 18.19 -33.55 2.83
C LEU A 264 17.63 -32.59 3.89
N VAL A 265 18.14 -31.36 3.93
CA VAL A 265 17.63 -30.29 4.80
C VAL A 265 16.20 -29.89 4.39
N ALA A 266 15.92 -29.75 3.09
CA ALA A 266 14.56 -29.48 2.60
C ALA A 266 13.58 -30.60 2.99
N LEU A 267 14.00 -31.87 2.88
CA LEU A 267 13.21 -33.04 3.26
C LEU A 267 12.94 -33.12 4.77
N THR A 268 13.94 -32.85 5.60
CA THR A 268 13.77 -32.84 7.07
C THR A 268 12.85 -31.71 7.54
N VAL A 269 13.00 -30.51 6.95
CA VAL A 269 12.10 -29.37 7.19
C VAL A 269 10.67 -29.69 6.74
N ALA A 270 10.49 -30.32 5.57
CA ALA A 270 9.19 -30.75 5.07
C ALA A 270 8.55 -31.86 5.94
N ALA A 271 9.35 -32.80 6.44
CA ALA A 271 8.89 -33.89 7.30
C ALA A 271 8.47 -33.39 8.70
N LEU A 272 9.19 -32.42 9.27
CA LEU A 272 8.81 -31.73 10.52
C LEU A 272 7.51 -30.92 10.40
N PHE A 273 7.14 -30.51 9.17
CA PHE A 273 5.93 -29.74 8.91
C PHE A 273 4.64 -30.57 8.96
N TYR A 274 4.71 -31.85 8.58
CA TYR A 274 3.55 -32.74 8.56
C TYR A 274 2.85 -32.92 9.93
N PRO A 275 3.58 -33.10 11.06
CA PRO A 275 2.95 -33.21 12.39
C PRO A 275 2.50 -31.86 12.99
N LEU A 276 3.10 -30.73 12.60
CA LEU A 276 2.74 -29.40 13.14
C LEU A 276 1.44 -28.83 12.55
N ARG A 277 1.02 -29.32 11.38
CA ARG A 277 -0.19 -28.83 10.70
C ARG A 277 -1.49 -29.16 11.46
N LYS A 278 -1.57 -30.34 12.08
CA LYS A 278 -2.79 -30.82 12.78
C LYS A 278 -3.15 -30.02 14.05
N PRO A 279 -2.25 -29.83 15.03
CA PRO A 279 -2.60 -29.16 16.28
C PRO A 279 -2.85 -27.65 16.11
N ILE A 280 -2.25 -27.03 15.08
CA ILE A 280 -2.47 -25.62 14.76
C ILE A 280 -3.84 -25.42 14.09
N GLN A 281 -4.29 -26.37 13.27
CA GLN A 281 -5.60 -26.34 12.64
C GLN A 281 -6.72 -26.56 13.67
N GLU A 282 -6.54 -27.49 14.61
CA GLU A 282 -7.51 -27.76 15.70
C GLU A 282 -7.66 -26.59 16.69
N ARG A 283 -6.56 -25.92 17.06
CA ARG A 283 -6.62 -24.74 17.95
C ARG A 283 -7.21 -23.49 17.27
N VAL A 284 -7.19 -23.42 15.94
CA VAL A 284 -7.75 -22.30 15.16
C VAL A 284 -9.23 -22.51 14.83
N GLU A 285 -9.75 -23.74 14.92
CA GLU A 285 -11.17 -24.04 14.77
C GLU A 285 -11.95 -23.94 16.09
N GLN A 286 -11.27 -24.04 17.25
CA GLN A 286 -11.88 -23.94 18.58
C GLN A 286 -11.88 -22.51 19.19
N LEU A 287 -11.32 -21.51 18.50
CA LEU A 287 -11.21 -20.10 18.94
C LEU A 287 -11.84 -19.14 17.92
#